data_AF-A0A2U3QCN2-F1
#
_entry.id   AF-A0A2U3QCN2-F1
#
_cell.length_a   1.000
_cell.length_b   1.000
_cell.length_c   1.000
_cell.angle_alpha   90.00
_cell.angle_beta   90.00
_cell.angle_gamma   90.00
#
_symmetry.space_group_name_H-M   'P 1'
#
loop_
_entity.id
_entity.type
_entity.pdbx_description
1 polymer ?
#
loop_
_entity_poly.entity_id
_entity_poly.type
_entity_poly.pdbx_seq_one_letter_code
_entity_poly.pdbx_strand_id
1 'polypeptide(L)'
;MADRNTQEALAGAVDNVIALPLRQTSLVADIMRDCDSLRQAIVTMQQCLGALGDLIRNLDDRPEEAERLRAHMAELNELLSLRLDQLSLTERLLQEMVRRG
;
A
#
# COMPACT_ATOMS: atom_id res chain seq x y z
N MET A 1 -31.90 15.23 -43.35
CA MET A 1 -31.91 16.20 -42.24
C MET A 1 -32.01 15.39 -40.97
N ALA A 2 -30.90 15.22 -40.25
CA ALA A 2 -30.88 14.47 -38.99
C ALA A 2 -31.43 15.37 -37.88
N ASP A 3 -32.40 14.84 -37.14
CA ASP A 3 -33.15 15.53 -36.09
C ASP A 3 -32.21 16.07 -34.99
N ARG A 4 -32.21 17.39 -34.82
CA ARG A 4 -31.50 18.10 -33.73
C ARG A 4 -32.02 17.71 -32.34
N ASN A 5 -33.20 17.10 -32.25
CA ASN A 5 -33.83 16.74 -30.98
C ASN A 5 -33.25 15.49 -30.32
N THR A 6 -32.53 14.63 -31.04
CA THR A 6 -31.92 13.43 -30.44
C THR A 6 -30.58 13.74 -29.77
N GLN A 7 -29.97 14.89 -30.07
CA GLN A 7 -28.64 15.27 -29.58
C GLN A 7 -28.71 16.00 -28.22
N GLU A 8 -29.80 16.72 -27.93
CA GLU A 8 -30.04 17.33 -26.61
C GLU A 8 -30.46 16.30 -25.55
N ALA A 9 -31.15 15.22 -25.94
CA ALA A 9 -31.51 14.13 -25.03
C ALA A 9 -30.28 13.36 -24.51
N LEU A 10 -29.21 13.27 -25.31
CA LEU A 10 -27.95 12.66 -24.90
C LEU A 10 -27.09 13.61 -24.06
N ALA A 11 -27.14 14.93 -24.30
CA ALA A 11 -26.42 15.91 -23.50
C ALA A 11 -26.94 16.00 -22.06
N GLY A 12 -28.25 15.85 -21.85
CA GLY A 12 -28.86 15.82 -20.50
C GLY A 12 -28.68 14.50 -19.73
N ALA A 13 -28.28 13.41 -20.41
CA ALA A 13 -28.11 12.09 -19.79
C ALA A 13 -26.71 11.88 -19.18
N VAL A 14 -25.70 12.65 -19.61
CA VAL A 14 -24.33 12.55 -19.10
C VAL A 14 -24.15 13.30 -17.78
N ASP A 15 -25.04 14.25 -17.48
CA ASP A 15 -24.95 15.08 -16.26
C ASP A 15 -25.68 14.47 -15.04
N ASN A 16 -26.44 13.39 -15.27
CA ASN A 16 -27.12 12.62 -14.23
C ASN A 16 -26.43 11.27 -13.96
N VAL A 17 -25.10 11.24 -14.03
CA VAL A 17 -24.33 10.16 -13.40
C VAL A 17 -24.42 10.38 -11.90
N ILE A 18 -25.51 9.88 -11.29
CA ILE A 18 -25.50 9.51 -9.89
C ILE A 18 -24.27 8.61 -9.76
N ALA A 19 -23.21 9.12 -9.12
CA ALA A 19 -22.01 8.35 -8.86
C ALA A 19 -22.43 7.25 -7.90
N LEU A 20 -22.87 6.11 -8.45
CA LEU A 20 -23.15 4.92 -7.67
C LEU A 20 -21.89 4.65 -6.82
N PRO A 21 -22.05 4.22 -5.57
CA PRO A 21 -20.93 3.94 -4.66
C PRO A 21 -19.97 2.86 -5.21
N LEU A 22 -20.28 2.25 -6.35
CA LEU A 22 -19.39 1.45 -7.21
C LEU A 22 -18.01 2.09 -7.43
N ARG A 23 -17.91 3.43 -7.59
CA ARG A 23 -16.60 4.10 -7.74
C ARG A 23 -15.81 4.20 -6.43
N GLN A 24 -16.48 4.36 -5.29
CA GLN A 24 -15.82 4.36 -3.98
C GLN A 24 -15.39 2.95 -3.60
N THR A 25 -16.22 1.94 -3.86
CA THR A 25 -15.88 0.54 -3.61
C THR A 25 -14.74 0.06 -4.51
N SER A 26 -14.65 0.52 -5.77
CA SER A 26 -13.50 0.21 -6.63
C SER A 26 -12.20 0.87 -6.11
N LEU A 27 -12.26 2.14 -5.69
CA LEU A 27 -11.09 2.83 -5.12
C LEU A 27 -10.62 2.16 -3.82
N VAL A 28 -11.53 1.80 -2.93
CA VAL A 28 -11.18 1.11 -1.67
C VAL A 28 -10.59 -0.28 -1.97
N ALA A 29 -11.13 -1.01 -2.94
CA ALA A 29 -10.57 -2.29 -3.36
C ALA A 29 -9.15 -2.16 -3.94
N ASP A 30 -8.89 -1.11 -4.72
CA ASP A 30 -7.54 -0.84 -5.25
C ASP A 30 -6.57 -0.47 -4.13
N ILE A 31 -6.97 0.40 -3.18
CA ILE A 31 -6.13 0.77 -2.03
C ILE A 31 -5.85 -0.47 -1.15
N MET A 32 -6.82 -1.37 -0.95
CA MET A 32 -6.59 -2.62 -0.22
C MET A 32 -5.53 -3.50 -0.91
N ARG A 33 -5.57 -3.61 -2.25
CA ARG A 33 -4.55 -4.33 -3.03
C ARG A 33 -3.16 -3.69 -2.90
N ASP A 34 -3.11 -2.36 -2.88
CA ASP A 34 -1.86 -1.62 -2.67
C ASP A 34 -1.30 -1.84 -1.26
N CYS A 35 -2.16 -1.86 -0.23
CA CYS A 35 -1.77 -2.19 1.14
C CYS A 35 -1.18 -3.61 1.24
N ASP A 36 -1.81 -4.60 0.59
CA ASP A 36 -1.28 -5.97 0.53
C ASP A 36 0.09 -6.03 -0.15
N SER A 37 0.25 -5.31 -1.27
CA SER A 37 1.51 -5.22 -2.01
C SER A 37 2.62 -4.57 -1.17
N LEU A 38 2.31 -3.50 -0.45
CA LEU A 38 3.22 -2.82 0.46
C LEU A 38 3.62 -3.71 1.64
N ARG A 39 2.66 -4.44 2.23
CA ARG A 39 2.95 -5.40 3.30
C ARG A 39 3.92 -6.48 2.81
N GLN A 40 3.69 -7.05 1.64
CA GLN A 40 4.58 -8.07 1.07
C GLN A 40 5.99 -7.51 0.82
N ALA A 41 6.09 -6.28 0.31
CA ALA A 41 7.37 -5.61 0.09
C ALA A 41 8.13 -5.39 1.42
N ILE A 42 7.43 -4.92 2.46
CA ILE A 42 8.01 -4.73 3.80
C ILE A 42 8.53 -6.06 4.36
N VAL A 43 7.73 -7.12 4.33
CA VAL A 43 8.14 -8.46 4.79
C VAL A 43 9.38 -8.94 4.05
N THR A 44 9.43 -8.73 2.73
CA THR A 44 10.59 -9.09 1.91
C THR A 44 11.84 -8.30 2.34
N MET A 45 11.71 -6.99 2.60
CA MET A 45 12.83 -6.18 3.08
C MET A 45 13.34 -6.64 4.45
N GLN A 46 12.44 -7.02 5.37
CA GLN A 46 12.84 -7.56 6.67
C GLN A 46 13.61 -8.88 6.53
N GLN A 47 13.20 -9.76 5.62
CA GLN A 47 13.93 -11.00 5.31
C GLN A 47 15.32 -10.70 4.73
N CYS A 48 15.43 -9.74 3.80
CA CYS A 48 16.71 -9.31 3.24
C CYS A 48 17.65 -8.74 4.32
N LEU A 49 17.13 -7.93 5.25
CA LEU A 49 17.91 -7.41 6.38
C LEU A 49 18.39 -8.53 7.30
N GLY A 50 17.55 -9.55 7.55
CA GLY A 50 17.95 -10.75 8.29
C GLY A 50 19.11 -11.49 7.61
N ALA A 51 19.00 -11.76 6.31
CA ALA A 51 20.04 -12.43 5.54
C ALA A 51 21.35 -11.62 5.48
N LEU A 52 21.26 -10.30 5.38
CA LEU A 52 22.42 -9.40 5.48
C LEU A 52 23.08 -9.48 6.86
N GLY A 53 22.28 -9.49 7.93
CA GLY A 53 22.77 -9.69 9.29
C GLY A 53 23.55 -10.98 9.48
N ASP A 54 23.07 -12.07 8.90
CA ASP A 54 23.77 -13.37 8.94
C ASP A 54 25.04 -13.36 8.09
N LEU A 55 25.03 -12.72 6.92
CA LEU A 55 26.24 -12.55 6.09
C LEU A 55 27.32 -11.75 6.85
N ILE A 56 26.94 -10.65 7.52
CA ILE A 56 27.86 -9.78 8.25
C ILE A 56 28.45 -10.49 9.47
N ARG A 57 27.70 -11.38 10.13
CA ARG A 57 28.25 -12.24 11.20
C ARG A 57 29.38 -13.16 10.71
N ASN A 58 29.39 -13.49 9.43
CA ASN A 58 30.42 -14.36 8.83
C ASN A 58 31.63 -13.59 8.28
N LEU A 59 31.60 -12.24 8.28
CA LEU A 59 32.68 -11.38 7.80
C LEU A 59 33.47 -10.84 9.01
N ASP A 60 34.58 -11.50 9.33
CA ASP A 60 35.40 -11.27 10.54
C ASP A 60 36.37 -10.08 10.44
N ASP A 61 36.46 -9.44 9.27
CA ASP A 61 37.57 -8.53 8.97
C ASP A 61 37.43 -7.14 9.61
N ARG A 62 36.21 -6.72 10.02
CA ARG A 62 35.93 -5.34 10.52
C ARG A 62 34.79 -5.26 11.54
N PRO A 63 35.04 -5.59 12.82
CA PRO A 63 33.99 -5.67 13.84
C PRO A 63 33.26 -4.35 14.10
N GLU A 64 33.94 -3.20 14.03
CA GLU A 64 33.32 -1.88 14.24
C GLU A 64 32.36 -1.47 13.11
N GLU A 65 32.74 -1.73 11.86
CA GLU A 65 31.89 -1.47 10.69
C GLU A 65 30.69 -2.42 10.67
N ALA A 66 30.91 -3.69 11.04
CA ALA A 66 29.85 -4.69 11.19
C ALA A 66 28.83 -4.30 12.26
N GLU A 67 29.28 -3.79 13.41
CA GLU A 67 28.39 -3.37 14.49
C GLU A 67 27.59 -2.12 14.11
N ARG A 68 28.23 -1.13 13.46
CA ARG A 68 27.53 0.05 12.94
C ARG A 68 26.46 -0.35 11.91
N LEU A 69 26.79 -1.26 11.00
CA LEU A 69 25.84 -1.76 10.00
C LEU A 69 24.70 -2.54 10.66
N ARG A 70 24.99 -3.36 11.67
CA ARG A 70 23.98 -4.09 12.47
C ARG A 70 23.00 -3.13 13.16
N ALA A 71 23.50 -2.05 13.74
CA ALA A 71 22.65 -1.02 14.33
C ALA A 71 21.73 -0.35 13.29
N HIS A 72 22.23 -0.03 12.10
CA HIS A 72 21.42 0.57 11.03
C HIS A 72 20.35 -0.42 10.51
N MET A 73 20.69 -1.70 10.38
CA MET A 73 19.71 -2.72 9.97
C MET A 73 18.63 -2.93 11.04
N ALA A 74 18.97 -2.84 12.32
CA ALA A 74 18.00 -2.91 13.40
C ALA A 74 17.02 -1.72 13.35
N GLU A 75 17.54 -0.50 13.19
CA GLU A 75 16.72 0.72 13.03
C GLU A 75 15.79 0.62 11.81
N LEU A 76 16.30 0.17 10.67
CA LEU A 76 15.48 -0.06 9.48
C LEU A 76 14.40 -1.11 9.72
N ASN A 77 14.70 -2.18 10.45
CA ASN A 77 13.72 -3.22 10.76
C ASN A 77 12.62 -2.72 11.72
N GLU A 78 12.97 -1.89 12.69
CA GLU A 78 12.00 -1.22 13.57
C GLU A 78 11.07 -0.29 12.77
N LEU A 79 11.64 0.51 11.85
CA LEU A 79 10.85 1.38 10.99
C LEU A 79 9.92 0.58 10.06
N LEU A 80 10.39 -0.53 9.50
CA LEU A 80 9.58 -1.43 8.69
C LEU A 80 8.43 -2.04 9.50
N SER A 81 8.70 -2.44 10.76
CA SER A 81 7.67 -2.96 11.67
C SER A 81 6.60 -1.91 11.97
N LEU A 82 7.02 -0.67 12.29
CA LEU A 82 6.10 0.45 12.51
C LEU A 82 5.23 0.73 11.26
N ARG A 83 5.81 0.69 10.06
CA ARG A 83 5.06 0.88 8.82
C ARG A 83 4.05 -0.24 8.57
N LEU A 84 4.36 -1.47 8.96
CA LEU A 84 3.46 -2.60 8.86
C LEU A 84 2.26 -2.47 9.82
N ASP A 85 2.50 -1.99 11.05
CA ASP A 85 1.42 -1.67 11.99
C ASP A 85 0.51 -0.57 11.46
N GLN A 86 1.09 0.49 10.89
CA GLN A 86 0.34 1.59 10.28
C GLN A 86 -0.50 1.11 9.09
N LEU A 87 0.07 0.28 8.20
CA LEU A 87 -0.67 -0.33 7.09
C LEU A 87 -1.84 -1.20 7.60
N SER A 88 -1.62 -1.96 8.67
CA SER A 88 -2.66 -2.80 9.27
C SER A 88 -3.81 -1.95 9.83
N LEU A 89 -3.51 -0.79 10.42
CA LEU A 89 -4.53 0.17 10.87
C LEU A 89 -5.28 0.78 9.69
N THR A 90 -4.58 1.17 8.63
CA THR A 90 -5.19 1.70 7.40
C THR A 90 -6.13 0.67 6.77
N GLU A 91 -5.72 -0.60 6.70
CA GLU A 91 -6.55 -1.68 6.16
C GLU A 91 -7.85 -1.86 6.97
N ARG A 92 -7.77 -1.81 8.31
CA ARG A 92 -8.96 -1.89 9.18
C ARG A 92 -9.93 -0.73 8.93
N LEU A 93 -9.41 0.49 8.77
CA LEU A 93 -10.22 1.67 8.47
C LEU A 93 -10.90 1.56 7.10
N LEU A 94 -10.18 1.07 6.08
CA LEU A 94 -10.73 0.81 4.75
C LEU A 94 -11.85 -0.24 4.80
N GLN A 95 -11.63 -1.35 5.52
CA GLN A 95 -12.66 -2.37 5.73
C GLN A 95 -13.90 -1.80 6.44
N GLU A 96 -13.71 -0.89 7.40
CA GLU A 96 -14.81 -0.24 8.09
C GLU A 96 -15.59 0.72 7.18
N MET A 97 -14.91 1.44 6.28
CA MET A 97 -15.55 2.26 5.25
C MET A 97 -16.42 1.43 4.30
N VAL A 98 -15.94 0.25 3.88
CA VAL A 98 -16.73 -0.68 3.05
C VAL A 98 -17.96 -1.21 3.78
N ARG A 99 -17.87 -1.44 5.10
CA ARG A 99 -19.02 -1.94 5.89
C ARG A 99 -20.10 -0.88 6.13
N ARG A 100 -19.75 0.41 6.05
CA ARG A 100 -20.64 1.55 6.37
C ARG A 100 -21.23 2.23 5.12
N GLY A 101 -20.65 2.00 3.94
CA GLY A 101 -21.14 2.49 2.64
C GLY A 101 -21.99 1.46 1.91
#